data_AF-A0A1U5ENN5-F1
#
_entry.id   AF-A0A1U5ENN5-F1
#
_cell.length_a   1.000
_cell.length_b   1.000
_cell.length_c   1.000
_cell.angle_alpha   90.00
_cell.angle_beta   90.00
_cell.angle_gamma   90.00
#
_symmetry.space_group_name_H-M   'P 1'
#
loop_
_entity.id
_entity.type
_entity.pdbx_description
1 polymer ?
#
loop_
_entity_poly.entity_id
_entity_poly.type
_entity_poly.pdbx_seq_one_letter_code
_entity_poly.pdbx_strand_id
1 'polypeptide(L)'
;MLPGARLMAFELDRDGGAEVLKELSAAAIKDLAGQIADQIGQGAKVKIYTTDRAAATVSVPAEMQAKDGVLTRAAVAAGLEVRPKPATETRNRGKSRKARPEATPAQAKASGDANEAWVAARRAQRKAGR
;
A
#
# COMPACT_ATOMS: atom_id res chain seq x y z
N MET A 1 19.05 58.93 16.37
CA MET A 1 19.19 58.07 15.18
C MET A 1 19.87 56.79 15.62
N LEU A 2 19.12 55.68 15.74
CA LEU A 2 19.69 54.38 16.09
C LEU A 2 19.93 53.58 14.80
N PRO A 3 21.12 52.97 14.63
CA PRO A 3 21.53 52.34 13.38
C PRO A 3 20.76 51.04 13.14
N GLY A 4 20.43 50.81 11.87
CA GLY A 4 19.50 49.79 11.39
C GLY A 4 19.78 48.38 11.91
N ALA A 5 18.73 47.76 12.44
CA ALA A 5 18.65 46.32 12.58
C ALA A 5 18.76 45.70 11.19
N ARG A 6 19.92 45.12 10.86
CA ARG A 6 20.02 44.16 9.75
C ARG A 6 19.02 43.05 10.07
N LEU A 7 17.93 42.98 9.30
CA LEU A 7 17.07 41.81 9.27
C LEU A 7 17.97 40.63 8.87
N MET A 8 18.33 39.80 9.84
CA MET A 8 19.01 38.54 9.58
C MET A 8 18.10 37.76 8.63
N ALA A 9 18.61 37.42 7.45
CA ALA A 9 17.87 36.64 6.49
C ALA A 9 17.60 35.26 7.10
N PHE A 10 16.37 35.04 7.55
CA PHE A 10 15.91 33.71 7.97
C PHE A 10 15.71 32.88 6.71
N GLU A 11 16.58 31.88 6.51
CA GLU A 11 16.42 30.89 5.45
C GLU A 11 15.79 29.64 6.05
N LEU A 12 14.59 29.29 5.58
CA LEU A 12 13.88 28.10 6.04
C LEU A 12 14.60 26.85 5.50
N ASP A 13 15.21 26.08 6.39
CA ASP A 13 15.67 24.73 6.09
C ASP A 13 14.47 23.82 5.82
N ARG A 14 14.23 23.55 4.54
CA ARG A 14 13.10 22.73 4.09
C ARG A 14 13.33 21.25 4.42
N ASP A 15 14.57 20.79 4.41
CA ASP A 15 14.90 19.38 4.62
C ASP A 15 14.77 19.04 6.11
N GLY A 16 15.36 19.87 6.99
CA GLY A 16 15.16 19.76 8.43
C GLY A 16 13.69 19.98 8.84
N GLY A 17 13.01 20.94 8.22
CA GLY A 17 11.57 21.14 8.43
C GLY A 17 10.72 19.92 8.03
N ALA A 18 11.07 19.25 6.93
CA ALA A 18 10.38 18.03 6.48
C ALA A 18 10.60 16.86 7.45
N GLU A 19 11.81 16.71 8.01
CA GLU A 19 12.12 15.68 8.99
C GLU A 19 11.32 15.86 10.29
N VAL A 20 11.29 17.08 10.84
CA VAL A 20 10.51 17.40 12.04
C VAL A 20 9.01 17.20 11.80
N LEU A 21 8.49 17.65 10.65
CA LEU A 21 7.08 17.43 10.30
C LEU A 21 6.73 15.94 10.18
N LYS A 22 7.66 15.12 9.71
CA LYS A 22 7.47 13.67 9.61
C LYS A 22 7.38 13.01 10.98
N GLU A 23 8.22 13.40 11.93
CA GLU A 23 8.17 12.87 13.29
C GLU A 23 6.90 13.30 14.03
N LEU A 24 6.55 14.59 13.93
CA LEU A 24 5.33 15.13 14.55
C LEU A 24 4.06 14.51 13.97
N SER A 25 4.01 14.33 12.65
CA SER A 25 2.87 13.67 12.00
C SER A 25 2.77 12.19 12.38
N ALA A 26 3.89 11.48 12.56
CA ALA A 26 3.88 10.10 13.01
C ALA A 26 3.28 9.94 14.41
N ALA A 27 3.63 10.83 15.34
CA ALA A 27 3.04 10.85 16.69
C ALA A 27 1.53 11.13 16.62
N ALA A 28 1.11 12.16 15.89
CA ALA A 28 -0.31 12.50 15.74
C ALA A 28 -1.14 11.36 15.13
N ILE A 29 -0.61 10.68 14.10
CA ILE A 29 -1.28 9.53 13.46
C ILE A 29 -1.39 8.35 14.41
N LYS A 30 -0.35 8.10 15.23
CA LYS A 30 -0.36 7.05 16.25
C LYS A 30 -1.43 7.33 17.31
N ASP A 31 -1.49 8.54 17.83
CA ASP A 31 -2.44 8.92 18.87
C ASP A 31 -3.89 8.81 18.36
N LEU A 32 -4.13 9.25 17.13
CA LEU A 32 -5.44 9.15 16.51
C LEU A 32 -5.85 7.69 16.25
N ALA A 33 -4.91 6.83 15.85
CA ALA A 33 -5.16 5.40 15.71
C ALA A 33 -5.46 4.72 17.06
N GLY A 34 -4.79 5.17 18.13
CA GLY A 34 -5.08 4.76 19.51
C GLY A 34 -6.50 5.14 19.93
N GLN A 35 -6.88 6.41 19.73
CA GLN A 35 -8.21 6.92 20.05
C GLN A 35 -9.32 6.14 19.33
N ILE A 36 -9.13 5.81 18.05
CA ILE A 36 -10.08 4.99 17.29
C ILE A 36 -10.18 3.57 17.87
N ALA A 37 -9.05 2.97 18.24
CA ALA A 37 -9.03 1.64 18.83
C ALA A 37 -9.72 1.61 20.20
N ASP A 38 -9.51 2.62 21.02
CA ASP A 38 -10.15 2.78 22.33
C ASP A 38 -11.67 2.95 22.19
N GLN A 39 -12.12 3.71 21.18
CA GLN A 39 -13.55 3.86 20.87
C GLN A 39 -14.20 2.55 20.39
N ILE A 40 -13.46 1.70 19.69
CA ILE A 40 -13.96 0.40 19.25
C ILE A 40 -13.98 -0.61 20.41
N GLY A 41 -12.98 -0.56 21.29
CA GLY A 41 -12.83 -1.50 22.41
C GLY A 41 -12.26 -2.85 22.00
N GLN A 42 -12.81 -3.94 22.56
CA GLN A 42 -12.27 -5.29 22.34
C GLN A 42 -12.30 -5.71 20.87
N GLY A 43 -11.16 -6.21 20.38
CA GLY A 43 -11.00 -6.73 19.02
C GLY A 43 -10.31 -5.78 18.05
N ALA A 44 -10.12 -4.51 18.40
CA ALA A 44 -9.34 -3.57 17.61
C ALA A 44 -7.85 -3.96 17.63
N LYS A 45 -7.23 -3.95 16.44
CA LYS A 45 -5.79 -4.17 16.26
C LYS A 45 -5.20 -2.97 15.54
N VAL A 46 -4.26 -2.29 16.19
CA VAL A 46 -3.52 -1.17 15.59
C VAL A 46 -2.17 -1.65 15.10
N LYS A 47 -1.83 -1.30 13.86
CA LYS A 47 -0.52 -1.53 13.29
C LYS A 47 0.03 -0.24 12.71
N ILE A 48 1.21 0.15 13.17
CA ILE A 48 1.87 1.41 12.79
C ILE A 48 2.97 1.08 11.78
N TYR A 49 3.08 1.89 10.74
CA TYR A 49 4.07 1.77 9.68
C TYR A 49 4.80 3.11 9.52
N THR A 50 6.12 3.04 9.51
CA THR A 50 6.98 4.17 9.22
C THR A 50 7.19 4.24 7.70
N THR A 51 6.34 5.01 7.03
CA THR A 51 6.52 5.36 5.61
C THR A 51 7.02 6.80 5.50
N ASP A 52 7.27 7.27 4.27
CA ASP A 52 7.54 8.67 3.95
C ASP A 52 6.48 9.63 4.54
N ARG A 53 5.25 9.15 4.74
CA ARG A 53 4.09 9.95 5.20
C ARG A 53 3.60 9.64 6.60
N ALA A 54 4.21 8.66 7.28
CA ALA A 54 3.68 7.99 8.45
C ALA A 54 2.25 7.41 8.24
N ALA A 55 2.02 6.17 8.65
CA ALA A 55 0.73 5.53 8.44
C ALA A 55 0.39 4.60 9.59
N ALA A 56 -0.90 4.55 9.95
CA ALA A 56 -1.44 3.56 10.87
C ALA A 56 -2.61 2.83 10.23
N THR A 57 -2.78 1.57 10.61
CA THR A 57 -3.91 0.74 10.21
C THR A 57 -4.60 0.24 11.46
N VAL A 58 -5.90 0.51 11.58
CA VAL A 58 -6.77 -0.08 12.60
C VAL A 58 -7.64 -1.13 11.94
N SER A 59 -7.64 -2.34 12.48
CA SER A 59 -8.43 -3.48 12.00
C SER A 59 -9.38 -3.96 13.08
N VAL A 60 -10.57 -4.38 12.67
CA VAL A 60 -11.61 -4.92 13.55
C VAL A 60 -12.09 -6.27 13.03
N PRO A 61 -12.69 -7.12 13.88
CA PRO A 61 -13.32 -8.36 13.42
C PRO A 61 -14.42 -8.08 12.40
N ALA A 62 -14.50 -8.93 11.38
CA ALA A 62 -15.46 -8.78 10.28
C ALA A 62 -16.92 -8.72 10.77
N GLU A 63 -17.24 -9.49 11.81
CA GLU A 63 -18.57 -9.53 12.39
C GLU A 63 -18.99 -8.18 13.01
N MET A 64 -18.10 -7.52 13.75
CA MET A 64 -18.37 -6.21 14.34
C MET A 64 -18.48 -5.10 13.28
N GLN A 65 -17.67 -5.19 12.23
CA GLN A 65 -17.77 -4.26 11.12
C GLN A 65 -19.06 -4.46 10.32
N ALA A 66 -19.50 -5.70 10.12
CA ALA A 66 -20.70 -6.01 9.35
C ALA A 66 -22.00 -5.66 10.09
N LYS A 67 -22.02 -5.82 11.42
CA LYS A 67 -23.21 -5.53 12.24
C LYS A 67 -23.35 -4.04 12.55
N ASP A 68 -22.28 -3.42 13.04
CA ASP A 68 -22.35 -2.10 13.68
C ASP A 68 -21.57 -1.02 12.94
N GLY A 69 -20.70 -1.41 11.98
CA GLY A 69 -19.83 -0.49 11.26
C GLY A 69 -18.87 0.25 12.19
N VAL A 70 -18.43 -0.40 13.28
CA VAL A 70 -17.69 0.22 14.39
C VAL A 70 -16.47 1.02 13.95
N LEU A 71 -15.72 0.53 12.95
CA LEU A 71 -14.52 1.24 12.47
C LEU A 71 -14.89 2.55 11.77
N THR A 72 -15.94 2.52 10.95
CA THR A 72 -16.41 3.70 10.22
C THR A 72 -16.95 4.74 11.18
N ARG A 73 -17.73 4.32 12.19
CA ARG A 73 -18.30 5.23 13.19
C ARG A 73 -17.23 5.82 14.09
N ALA A 74 -16.28 5.02 14.58
CA ALA A 74 -15.16 5.51 15.38
C ALA A 74 -14.28 6.48 14.58
N ALA A 75 -14.00 6.19 13.31
CA ALA A 75 -13.25 7.11 12.45
C ALA A 75 -13.96 8.46 12.27
N VAL A 76 -15.28 8.46 12.04
CA VAL A 76 -16.07 9.70 11.94
C VAL A 76 -16.10 10.44 13.29
N ALA A 77 -16.23 9.74 14.41
CA ALA A 77 -16.19 10.33 15.75
C ALA A 77 -14.83 10.95 16.09
N ALA A 78 -13.74 10.40 15.54
CA ALA A 78 -12.40 10.99 15.60
C ALA A 78 -12.18 12.14 14.59
N GLY A 79 -13.22 12.54 13.84
CA GLY A 79 -13.16 13.65 12.88
C GLY A 79 -12.49 13.30 11.55
N LEU A 80 -12.30 12.02 11.23
CA LEU A 80 -11.69 11.60 9.97
C LEU A 80 -12.71 11.55 8.82
N GLU A 81 -12.25 11.95 7.63
CA GLU A 81 -12.96 11.68 6.39
C GLU A 81 -12.85 10.18 6.04
N VAL A 82 -13.99 9.49 5.96
CA VAL A 82 -14.03 8.08 5.59
C VAL A 82 -14.29 7.93 4.10
N ARG A 83 -13.33 7.33 3.40
CA ARG A 83 -13.47 6.97 1.98
C ARG A 83 -13.58 5.46 1.82
N PRO A 84 -14.66 4.93 1.22
CA PRO A 84 -14.74 3.52 0.92
C PRO A 84 -13.62 3.14 -0.05
N LYS A 85 -13.02 1.96 0.17
CA LYS A 85 -12.03 1.43 -0.75
C LYS A 85 -12.71 1.25 -2.12
N PRO A 86 -12.17 1.82 -3.21
CA PRO A 86 -12.73 1.58 -4.53
C PRO A 86 -12.72 0.07 -4.81
N ALA A 87 -13.82 -0.44 -5.36
CA ALA A 87 -13.90 -1.83 -5.77
C ALA A 87 -12.71 -2.08 -6.71
N THR A 88 -11.76 -2.89 -6.24
CA THR A 88 -10.63 -3.26 -7.07
C THR A 88 -11.21 -4.15 -8.16
N GLU A 89 -11.34 -3.61 -9.37
CA GLU A 89 -11.75 -4.40 -10.52
C GLU A 89 -10.76 -5.56 -10.61
N THR A 90 -11.23 -6.76 -10.26
CA THR A 90 -10.47 -7.98 -10.42
C THR A 90 -10.26 -8.13 -11.91
N ARG A 91 -9.15 -7.59 -12.44
CA ARG A 91 -8.75 -7.79 -13.82
C ARG A 91 -8.80 -9.28 -14.05
N ASN A 92 -9.72 -9.71 -14.90
CA ASN A 92 -9.87 -11.08 -15.34
C ASN A 92 -8.53 -11.53 -15.93
N ARG A 93 -7.65 -12.12 -15.10
CA ARG A 93 -6.36 -12.68 -15.54
C ARG A 93 -6.52 -13.87 -16.50
N GLY A 94 -7.76 -14.24 -16.84
CA GLY A 94 -8.11 -15.43 -17.62
C GLY A 94 -8.93 -15.21 -18.89
N LYS A 95 -9.19 -14.00 -19.38
CA LYS A 95 -9.82 -13.83 -20.71
C LYS A 95 -8.77 -13.83 -21.81
N SER A 96 -8.43 -15.05 -22.23
CA SER A 96 -8.01 -15.43 -23.58
C SER A 96 -6.98 -14.52 -24.26
N ARG A 97 -5.69 -14.69 -23.95
CA ARG A 97 -4.71 -14.58 -25.05
C ARG A 97 -5.05 -15.74 -26.00
N LYS A 98 -5.43 -15.43 -27.25
CA LYS A 98 -5.57 -16.47 -28.28
C LYS A 98 -4.34 -17.37 -28.21
N ALA A 99 -4.54 -18.69 -28.25
CA ALA A 99 -3.42 -19.63 -28.27
C ALA A 99 -2.44 -19.18 -29.37
N ARG A 100 -1.20 -18.86 -28.98
CA ARG A 100 -0.13 -18.61 -29.96
C ARG A 100 -0.04 -19.90 -30.78
N PRO A 101 -0.12 -19.84 -32.13
CA PRO A 101 0.04 -21.04 -32.93
C PRO A 101 1.36 -21.69 -32.53
N GLU A 102 1.33 -22.98 -32.20
CA GLU A 102 2.51 -23.71 -31.75
C GLU A 102 3.54 -23.68 -32.89
N ALA A 103 4.60 -22.88 -32.71
CA ALA A 103 5.73 -22.90 -33.61
C ALA A 103 6.33 -24.31 -33.55
N THR A 104 6.58 -24.91 -34.70
CA THR A 104 7.28 -26.19 -34.74
C THR A 104 8.69 -26.04 -34.15
N PRO A 105 9.29 -27.08 -33.58
CA PRO A 105 10.61 -27.00 -32.94
C PRO A 105 11.73 -26.41 -33.84
N ALA A 106 11.60 -26.55 -35.17
CA ALA A 106 12.50 -25.96 -36.14
C ALA A 106 12.34 -24.42 -36.25
N GLN A 107 11.11 -23.91 -36.15
CA GLN A 107 10.80 -22.48 -36.21
C GLN A 107 11.24 -21.74 -34.93
N ALA A 108 11.09 -22.38 -33.76
CA ALA A 108 11.55 -21.81 -32.48
C ALA A 108 13.08 -21.73 -32.36
N LYS A 109 13.80 -22.71 -32.96
CA LYS A 109 15.27 -22.66 -33.05
C LYS A 109 15.77 -21.51 -33.92
N ALA A 110 15.03 -21.16 -34.97
CA ALA A 110 15.38 -20.06 -35.86
C ALA A 110 15.08 -18.67 -35.26
N SER A 111 14.10 -18.55 -34.36
CA SER A 111 13.65 -17.26 -33.83
C SER A 111 14.46 -16.70 -32.65
N GLY A 112 15.48 -17.42 -32.15
CA GLY A 112 16.36 -16.90 -31.09
C GLY A 112 15.65 -16.55 -29.78
N ASP A 113 14.45 -17.07 -29.54
CA ASP A 113 13.59 -16.65 -28.44
C ASP A 113 13.87 -17.51 -27.19
N ALA A 114 14.80 -17.05 -26.34
CA ALA A 114 15.27 -17.74 -25.14
C ALA A 114 14.14 -18.17 -24.16
N ASN A 115 13.00 -17.48 -24.23
CA ASN A 115 11.83 -17.75 -23.40
C ASN A 115 11.12 -19.07 -23.76
N GLU A 116 11.05 -19.46 -25.03
CA GLU A 116 10.39 -20.72 -25.42
C GLU A 116 11.23 -21.95 -25.06
N ALA A 117 12.56 -21.84 -25.14
CA ALA A 117 13.48 -22.89 -24.69
C ALA A 117 13.32 -23.17 -23.18
N TRP A 118 13.19 -22.11 -22.37
CA TRP A 118 12.96 -22.24 -20.93
C TRP A 118 11.59 -22.87 -20.61
N VAL A 119 10.54 -22.48 -21.33
CA VAL A 119 9.18 -23.06 -21.16
C VAL A 119 9.15 -24.54 -21.57
N ALA A 120 9.85 -24.92 -22.64
CA ALA A 120 9.95 -26.31 -23.09
C ALA A 120 10.69 -27.19 -22.08
N ALA A 121 11.82 -26.72 -21.55
CA ALA A 121 12.57 -27.43 -20.51
C ALA A 121 11.71 -27.65 -19.25
N ARG A 122 10.94 -26.63 -18.85
CA ARG A 122 10.06 -26.71 -17.68
C ARG A 122 8.86 -27.63 -17.89
N ARG A 123 8.34 -27.76 -19.10
CA ARG A 123 7.30 -28.76 -19.44
C ARG A 123 7.84 -30.18 -19.42
N ALA A 124 9.05 -30.40 -19.96
CA ALA A 124 9.68 -31.72 -19.98
C ALA A 124 9.92 -32.24 -18.55
N GLN A 125 10.43 -31.38 -17.65
CA GLN A 125 10.62 -31.73 -16.23
C GLN A 125 9.31 -32.13 -15.53
N ARG A 126 8.19 -31.46 -15.83
CA ARG A 126 6.89 -31.81 -15.23
C ARG A 126 6.30 -33.11 -15.76
N LYS A 127 6.67 -33.53 -16.98
CA LYS A 127 6.20 -34.78 -17.58
C LYS A 127 7.00 -36.00 -17.11
N ALA A 128 8.25 -35.81 -16.70
CA ALA A 128 9.11 -36.85 -16.14
C ALA A 128 8.85 -37.15 -14.65
N GLY A 129 8.05 -36.33 -13.97
CA GLY A 129 7.67 -36.51 -12.57
C GLY A 129 6.28 -37.13 -12.36
N ARG A 130 5.75 -37.87 -13.34
CA ARG A 130 4.46 -38.57 -13.25
C ARG A 130 4.59 -40.01 -13.72
#